data_AF-A0A8S3WIA6-F1
#
_entry.id   AF-A0A8S3WIA6-F1
#
_cell.length_a   1.000
_cell.length_b   1.000
_cell.length_c   1.000
_cell.angle_alpha   90.00
_cell.angle_beta   90.00
_cell.angle_gamma   90.00
#
_symmetry.space_group_name_H-M   'P 1'
#
loop_
_entity.id
_entity.type
_entity.pdbx_description
1 polymer ?
#
loop_
_entity_poly.entity_id
_entity_poly.type
_entity_poly.pdbx_seq_one_letter_code
_entity_poly.pdbx_strand_id
1 'polypeptide(L)'
;MHLTIKLLANRHPSFIARTVFVKNSNVDDACRLVNRILGKEGILEQYRLTRYYEKPFQTRRRVNHEKCKAIYNEDMERKIQFVLRKNRHEPFPGCH
;
A
#
# COMPACT_ATOMS: atom_id res chain seq x y z
N MET A 1 -9.75 23.17 -35.62
CA MET A 1 -8.41 22.87 -35.06
C MET A 1 -8.13 23.49 -33.67
N HIS A 2 -8.90 24.45 -33.15
CA HIS A 2 -8.67 25.05 -31.82
C HIS A 2 -9.39 24.35 -30.63
N LEU A 3 -10.35 23.45 -30.91
CA LEU A 3 -11.16 22.77 -29.89
C LEU A 3 -10.47 21.56 -29.23
N THR A 4 -9.47 20.97 -29.89
CA THR A 4 -8.80 19.75 -29.41
C THR A 4 -7.73 20.04 -28.33
N ILE A 5 -7.04 21.18 -28.42
CA ILE A 5 -5.98 21.55 -27.46
C ILE A 5 -6.56 21.85 -26.06
N LYS A 6 -7.75 22.49 -25.98
CA LYS A 6 -8.43 22.75 -24.70
C LYS A 6 -8.99 21.48 -24.03
N LEU A 7 -9.33 20.44 -24.81
CA LEU A 7 -9.78 19.15 -24.28
C LEU A 7 -8.62 18.28 -23.75
N LEU A 8 -7.42 18.42 -24.33
CA LEU A 8 -6.19 17.75 -23.89
C LEU A 8 -5.45 18.49 -22.77
N ALA A 9 -5.84 19.73 -22.46
CA ALA A 9 -5.24 20.50 -21.38
C ALA A 9 -5.57 19.87 -20.02
N ASN A 10 -4.56 19.75 -19.15
CA ASN A 10 -4.74 19.23 -17.81
C ASN A 10 -5.69 20.17 -17.03
N ARG A 11 -6.92 19.70 -16.77
CA ARG A 11 -7.97 20.51 -16.12
C ARG A 11 -7.76 20.67 -14.62
N HIS A 12 -6.79 19.93 -14.05
CA HIS A 12 -6.48 19.99 -12.63
C HIS A 12 -5.39 21.04 -12.36
N PRO A 13 -5.50 21.77 -11.23
CA PRO A 13 -4.49 22.73 -10.85
C PRO A 13 -3.18 22.04 -10.48
N SER A 14 -2.06 22.62 -10.93
CA SER A 14 -0.72 22.09 -10.69
C SER A 14 -0.34 22.16 -9.21
N PHE A 15 0.57 21.28 -8.78
CA PHE A 15 1.18 21.27 -7.44
C PHE A 15 0.23 21.07 -6.24
N ILE A 16 -1.00 20.60 -6.46
CA ILE A 16 -1.93 20.24 -5.38
C ILE A 16 -1.91 18.74 -5.08
N ALA A 17 -1.85 17.89 -6.10
CA ALA A 17 -1.91 16.45 -5.90
C ALA A 17 -0.52 15.89 -5.54
N ARG A 18 -0.42 15.18 -4.41
CA ARG A 18 0.77 14.42 -3.96
C ARG A 18 2.05 15.27 -3.87
N THR A 19 1.90 16.56 -3.56
CA THR A 19 3.01 17.48 -3.28
C THR A 19 3.33 17.50 -1.79
N VAL A 20 4.61 17.62 -1.46
CA VAL A 20 5.11 17.67 -0.09
C VAL A 20 6.07 18.85 0.03
N PHE A 21 5.90 19.66 1.07
CA PHE A 21 6.81 20.75 1.40
C PHE A 21 8.02 20.23 2.17
N VAL A 22 9.20 20.73 1.80
CA VAL A 22 10.46 20.42 2.48
C VAL A 22 10.60 21.32 3.71
N LYS A 23 10.75 20.73 4.89
CA LYS A 23 10.99 21.46 6.13
C LYS A 23 12.49 21.51 6.42
N ASN A 24 13.02 22.68 6.81
CA ASN A 24 14.41 22.85 7.25
C ASN A 24 15.46 22.34 6.25
N SER A 25 15.19 22.44 4.94
CA SER A 25 16.04 21.91 3.87
C SER A 25 16.35 20.41 3.94
N ASN A 26 15.60 19.63 4.73
CA ASN A 26 15.76 18.18 4.81
C ASN A 26 14.97 17.49 3.70
N VAL A 27 15.62 17.35 2.54
CA VAL A 27 15.02 16.77 1.33
C VAL A 27 14.80 15.26 1.47
N ASP A 28 15.68 14.55 2.18
CA ASP A 28 15.60 13.09 2.32
C ASP A 28 14.33 12.65 3.04
N ASP A 29 13.95 13.35 4.11
CA ASP A 29 12.74 13.04 4.84
C ASP A 29 11.48 13.38 4.05
N ALA A 30 11.51 14.45 3.25
CA ALA A 30 10.43 14.77 2.32
C ALA A 30 10.28 13.68 1.24
N CYS A 31 11.38 13.20 0.66
CA CYS A 31 11.38 12.11 -0.31
C CYS A 31 10.84 10.80 0.29
N ARG A 32 11.22 10.46 1.53
CA ARG A 32 10.68 9.30 2.25
C ARG A 32 9.18 9.44 2.51
N LEU A 33 8.72 10.65 2.86
CA LEU A 33 7.31 10.92 3.09
C LEU A 33 6.51 10.75 1.79
N VAL A 34 6.99 11.29 0.66
CA VAL A 34 6.37 11.10 -0.64
C VAL A 34 6.27 9.61 -0.99
N ASN A 35 7.36 8.85 -0.83
CA ASN A 35 7.36 7.41 -1.10
C ASN A 35 6.35 6.65 -0.22
N ARG A 36 6.20 7.04 1.06
CA ARG A 36 5.20 6.46 1.96
C ARG A 36 3.77 6.76 1.51
N ILE A 37 3.49 8.00 1.09
CA ILE A 37 2.17 8.40 0.56
C ILE A 37 1.83 7.59 -0.68
N LEU A 38 2.77 7.53 -1.65
CA LEU A 38 2.60 6.76 -2.89
C LEU A 38 2.41 5.26 -2.64
N GLY A 39 3.13 4.71 -1.65
CA GLY A 39 3.00 3.32 -1.23
C GLY A 39 1.64 3.03 -0.59
N LYS A 40 1.15 3.91 0.28
CA LYS A 40 -0.15 3.76 0.95
C LYS A 40 -1.33 3.84 -0.03
N GLU A 41 -1.22 4.70 -1.04
CA GLU A 41 -2.23 4.82 -2.11
C GLU A 41 -2.15 3.69 -3.15
N GLY A 42 -1.11 2.85 -3.12
CA GLY A 42 -0.94 1.73 -4.05
C GLY A 42 -0.54 2.13 -5.48
N ILE A 43 -0.17 3.39 -5.71
CA ILE A 43 0.19 3.91 -7.05
C ILE A 43 1.40 3.17 -7.62
N LEU A 44 2.38 2.84 -6.78
CA LEU A 44 3.59 2.15 -7.22
C LEU A 44 3.27 0.74 -7.73
N GLU A 45 2.33 0.03 -7.07
CA GLU A 45 1.88 -1.29 -7.52
C GLU A 45 1.04 -1.18 -8.79
N GLN A 46 0.12 -0.20 -8.86
CA GLN A 46 -0.65 0.05 -10.07
C GLN A 46 0.27 0.33 -11.26
N TYR A 47 1.29 1.19 -11.09
CA TYR A 47 2.27 1.49 -12.13
C TYR A 47 2.95 0.23 -12.65
N ARG A 48 3.43 -0.64 -11.76
CA ARG A 48 4.08 -1.91 -12.12
C ARG A 48 3.13 -2.83 -12.90
N LEU A 49 1.87 -2.93 -12.48
CA LEU A 49 0.85 -3.76 -13.14
C LEU A 49 0.46 -3.21 -14.51
N THR A 50 0.37 -1.89 -14.66
CA THR A 50 -0.01 -1.25 -15.93
C THR A 50 1.11 -1.19 -16.96
N ARG A 51 2.35 -1.57 -16.60
CA ARG A 51 3.49 -1.58 -17.54
C ARG A 51 3.27 -2.51 -18.73
N TYR A 52 2.56 -3.61 -18.51
CA TYR A 52 2.18 -4.58 -19.55
C TYR A 52 0.71 -4.94 -19.40
N TYR A 53 0.06 -5.31 -20.50
CA TYR A 53 -1.33 -5.74 -20.45
C TYR A 53 -1.49 -7.07 -19.70
N GLU A 54 -2.22 -7.06 -18.59
CA GLU A 54 -2.64 -8.24 -17.84
C GLU A 54 -3.97 -8.75 -18.42
N LYS A 55 -4.05 -10.03 -18.80
CA LYS A 55 -5.30 -10.59 -19.34
C LYS A 55 -6.38 -10.65 -18.25
N PRO A 56 -7.68 -10.47 -18.56
CA PRO A 56 -8.73 -10.39 -17.54
C PRO A 56 -8.84 -11.60 -16.61
N PHE A 57 -8.50 -12.81 -17.08
CA PHE A 57 -8.49 -13.99 -16.21
C PHE A 57 -7.29 -14.01 -15.25
N GLN A 58 -6.15 -13.45 -15.63
CA GLN A 58 -4.97 -13.32 -14.77
C GLN A 58 -5.23 -12.30 -13.66
N THR A 59 -5.79 -11.14 -14.02
CA THR A 59 -6.21 -10.11 -13.06
C THR A 59 -7.19 -10.68 -12.04
N ARG A 60 -8.21 -11.43 -12.48
CA ARG A 60 -9.18 -12.07 -11.57
C ARG A 60 -8.52 -13.05 -10.61
N ARG A 61 -7.59 -13.88 -11.10
CA ARG A 61 -6.84 -14.83 -10.27
C ARG A 61 -5.96 -14.11 -9.23
N ARG A 62 -5.26 -13.06 -9.64
CA ARG A 62 -4.40 -12.25 -8.78
C ARG A 62 -5.20 -11.57 -7.67
N VAL A 63 -6.27 -10.84 -8.04
CA VAL A 63 -7.14 -10.15 -7.06
C VAL A 63 -7.75 -11.13 -6.06
N ASN A 64 -8.17 -12.31 -6.51
CA ASN A 64 -8.69 -13.34 -5.60
C ASN A 64 -7.61 -13.82 -4.61
N HIS A 65 -6.40 -14.09 -5.11
CA HIS A 65 -5.28 -14.49 -4.26
C HIS A 65 -4.90 -13.41 -3.23
N GLU A 66 -4.81 -12.14 -3.65
CA GLU A 66 -4.53 -11.00 -2.78
C GLU A 66 -5.58 -10.88 -1.66
N LYS A 67 -6.87 -11.04 -1.98
CA LYS A 67 -7.96 -11.01 -1.00
C LYS A 67 -7.86 -12.15 0.01
N CYS A 68 -7.68 -13.39 -0.45
CA CYS A 68 -7.55 -14.55 0.44
C CYS A 68 -6.32 -14.42 1.36
N LYS A 69 -5.20 -13.92 0.81
CA LYS A 69 -3.99 -13.66 1.59
C LYS A 69 -4.22 -12.59 2.65
N ALA A 70 -4.93 -11.50 2.32
CA ALA A 70 -5.25 -10.45 3.27
C ALA A 70 -6.10 -10.96 4.44
N ILE A 71 -7.17 -11.72 4.14
CA ILE A 71 -8.03 -12.33 5.17
C ILE A 71 -7.22 -13.26 6.08
N TYR A 72 -6.39 -14.13 5.50
CA TYR A 72 -5.55 -15.05 6.27
C TYR A 72 -4.56 -14.31 7.18
N ASN A 73 -3.88 -13.28 6.66
CA ASN A 73 -2.93 -12.50 7.44
C ASN A 73 -3.61 -11.79 8.60
N GLU A 74 -4.78 -11.21 8.36
CA GLU A 74 -5.58 -10.53 9.40
C GLU A 74 -6.03 -11.51 10.49
N ASP A 75 -6.57 -12.67 10.10
CA ASP A 75 -6.98 -13.71 11.05
C ASP A 75 -5.79 -14.28 11.85
N MET A 76 -4.66 -14.48 11.18
CA MET A 76 -3.45 -14.98 11.83
C MET A 76 -2.88 -13.95 12.81
N GLU A 77 -2.85 -12.68 12.45
CA GLU A 77 -2.42 -11.59 13.35
C GLU A 77 -3.33 -11.54 14.59
N ARG A 78 -4.65 -11.63 14.41
CA ARG A 78 -5.61 -11.72 15.52
C ARG A 78 -5.33 -12.92 16.43
N LYS A 79 -5.01 -14.09 15.85
CA LYS A 79 -4.64 -15.29 16.62
C LYS A 79 -3.33 -15.12 17.37
N ILE A 80 -2.30 -14.55 16.75
CA ILE A 80 -1.00 -14.29 17.36
C ILE A 80 -1.19 -13.37 18.58
N GLN A 81 -1.90 -12.25 18.43
CA GLN A 81 -2.17 -11.33 19.54
C GLN A 81 -2.94 -11.99 20.69
N PHE A 82 -3.85 -12.92 20.37
CA PHE A 82 -4.56 -13.68 21.38
C PHE A 82 -3.64 -14.65 22.14
N VAL A 83 -2.82 -15.43 21.43
CA VAL A 83 -1.92 -16.44 22.02
C VAL A 83 -0.75 -15.80 22.76
N LEU A 84 -0.25 -14.65 22.30
CA LEU A 84 0.85 -13.92 22.95
C LEU A 84 0.59 -13.64 24.43
N ARG A 85 -0.68 -13.51 24.86
CA ARG A 85 -1.05 -13.38 26.28
C ARG A 85 -0.59 -14.54 27.16
N LYS A 86 -0.40 -15.73 26.58
CA LYS A 86 0.07 -16.94 27.26
C LYS A 86 1.56 -17.19 27.11
N ASN A 87 2.29 -16.34 26.38
CA ASN A 87 3.75 -16.41 26.27
C ASN A 87 4.43 -15.84 27.52
N ARG A 88 4.14 -16.46 28.67
CA ARG A 88 4.73 -16.17 29.98
C ARG A 88 5.53 -17.40 30.42
N HIS A 89 6.44 -17.21 31.38
CA HIS A 89 7.15 -18.34 31.99
C HIS A 89 6.14 -19.38 32.50
N GLU A 90 6.51 -20.66 32.39
CA GLU A 90 5.69 -21.75 32.88
C GLU A 90 5.32 -21.51 34.35
N PRO A 91 4.02 -21.55 34.70
CA PRO A 91 3.58 -21.31 36.08
C PRO A 91 3.82 -22.49 37.02
N PHE A 92 4.03 -23.71 36.51
CA PHE A 92 4.17 -24.93 37.31
C PHE A 92 5.45 -25.70 36.94
N PRO A 93 6.64 -25.14 37.20
CA PRO A 93 7.89 -25.83 36.93
C PRO A 93 8.00 -27.09 37.80
N GLY A 94 8.21 -28.25 37.19
CA GLY A 94 8.45 -29.52 37.89
C GLY A 94 7.21 -30.35 38.21
N CYS A 95 6.01 -29.93 37.79
CA CYS A 95 4.81 -30.76 37.87
C CYS A 95 4.69 -31.64 36.60
N HIS A 96 5.39 -32.78 36.61
CA HIS A 96 5.19 -33.90 35.68
C HIS A 96 4.66 -35.12 36.43
#